data_AF-A0A6G7ZIJ7-F1
#
_entry.id   AF-A0A6G7ZIJ7-F1
#
_cell.length_a   1.000
_cell.length_b   1.000
_cell.length_c   1.000
_cell.angle_alpha   90.00
_cell.angle_beta   90.00
_cell.angle_gamma   90.00
#
_symmetry.space_group_name_H-M   'P 1'
#
loop_
_entity.id
_entity.type
_entity.pdbx_description
1 polymer ?
#
loop_
_entity_poly.entity_id
_entity_poly.type
_entity_poly.pdbx_seq_one_letter_code
_entity_poly.pdbx_strand_id
1 'polypeptide(L)' 'MTVNESLALAIGLGAIAAGGMLIFRRRREGNSRGSQGGVILLLIGAMAVVYGLGLTKYRPSPSELEAMHR' A
#
# COMPACT_ATOMS: atom_id res chain seq x y z
N MET A 1 14.55 6.05 3.91
CA MET A 1 13.29 6.40 3.23
C MET A 1 13.62 7.47 2.20
N THR A 2 13.43 7.19 0.91
CA THR A 2 13.70 8.12 -0.20
C THR A 2 12.50 9.04 -0.44
N VAL A 3 12.67 10.12 -1.22
CA VAL A 3 11.56 11.02 -1.60
C VAL A 3 10.44 10.24 -2.30
N ASN A 4 10.79 9.32 -3.19
CA ASN A 4 9.81 8.49 -3.91
C ASN A 4 9.05 7.54 -2.97
N GLU A 5 9.72 6.99 -1.95
CA GLU A 5 9.09 6.15 -0.93
C GLU A 5 8.10 6.95 -0.07
N SER A 6 8.51 8.16 0.35
CA SER A 6 7.63 9.08 1.10
C SER A 6 6.40 9.48 0.31
N LEU A 7 6.57 9.79 -0.97
CA LEU A 7 5.46 10.15 -1.85
C LEU A 7 4.51 8.96 -2.06
N ALA A 8 5.05 7.77 -2.32
CA ALA A 8 4.26 6.56 -2.47
C ALA A 8 3.47 6.22 -1.20
N LEU A 9 4.07 6.40 -0.02
CA LEU A 9 3.40 6.20 1.26
C LEU A 9 2.23 7.17 1.43
N ALA A 10 2.43 8.46 1.14
CA ALA A 10 1.37 9.47 1.23
C ALA A 10 0.21 9.18 0.27
N ILE A 11 0.52 8.85 -0.99
CA ILE A 11 -0.47 8.47 -2.00
C ILE A 11 -1.22 7.20 -1.56
N GLY A 12 -0.50 6.21 -1.03
CA GLY A 12 -1.07 4.95 -0.57
C GLY A 12 -2.08 5.14 0.57
N LEU A 13 -1.71 5.93 1.57
CA LEU A 13 -2.62 6.29 2.67
C LEU A 13 -3.84 7.06 2.17
N GLY A 14 -3.66 8.00 1.24
CA GLY A 14 -4.75 8.73 0.60
C GLY A 14 -5.71 7.82 -0.17
N ALA A 15 -5.18 6.87 -0.95
CA ALA A 15 -5.98 5.90 -1.69
C ALA A 15 -6.76 4.96 -0.75
N ILE A 16 -6.17 4.53 0.36
CA ILE A 16 -6.86 3.72 1.38
C ILE A 16 -8.03 4.51 1.99
N ALA A 17 -7.78 5.75 2.40
CA ALA A 17 -8.81 6.62 2.97
C ALA A 17 -9.96 6.86 1.97
N ALA A 18 -9.63 7.19 0.72
CA ALA A 18 -10.61 7.40 -0.34
C ALA A 18 -11.40 6.11 -0.68
N GLY A 19 -10.73 4.97 -0.77
CA GLY A 19 -11.35 3.67 -1.04
C GLY A 19 -12.32 3.26 0.08
N GLY A 20 -11.88 3.41 1.34
CA GLY A 20 -12.72 3.18 2.52
C GLY A 20 -13.93 4.11 2.57
N MET A 21 -13.73 5.40 2.28
CA MET A 21 -14.81 6.38 2.20
C MET A 21 -15.83 6.02 1.11
N LEU A 22 -15.39 5.60 -0.08
CA LEU A 22 -16.28 5.20 -1.18
C LEU A 22 -17.10 3.95 -0.85
N ILE A 23 -16.48 2.95 -0.20
CA ILE A 23 -17.18 1.75 0.27
C ILE A 23 -18.23 2.15 1.30
N PHE A 24 -17.84 2.96 2.29
CA PHE A 24 -18.73 3.42 3.35
C PHE A 24 -19.91 4.22 2.80
N ARG A 25 -19.66 5.14 1.85
CA ARG A 25 -20.69 5.96 1.22
C ARG A 25 -21.70 5.10 0.45
N ARG A 26 -21.23 4.16 -0.38
CA ARG A 26 -22.13 3.24 -1.11
C ARG A 26 -22.98 2.35 -0.21
N ARG A 27 -22.43 1.92 0.94
CA ARG A 27 -23.21 1.18 1.95
C ARG A 27 -24.35 2.02 2.52
N ARG A 28 -24.12 3.31 2.78
CA ARG A 28 -25.17 4.23 3.26
C ARG A 28 -26.25 4.52 2.21
N GLU A 29 -25.90 4.49 0.92
CA GLU A 29 -26.83 4.67 -0.19
C GLU A 29 -27.73 3.43 -0.44
N GLY A 30 -27.67 2.40 0.42
CA GLY A 30 -28.50 1.19 0.30
C GLY A 30 -28.12 0.28 -0.87
N ASN A 31 -27.00 0.56 -1.53
CA ASN A 31 -26.56 -0.22 -2.67
C ASN A 31 -25.95 -1.55 -2.19
N SER A 32 -26.67 -2.64 -2.43
CA SER A 32 -26.27 -4.00 -2.02
C SER A 32 -25.10 -4.55 -2.85
N ARG A 33 -24.78 -3.93 -3.99
CA ARG A 33 -23.60 -4.27 -4.79
C ARG A 33 -22.38 -3.54 -4.23
N GLY A 34 -21.34 -4.30 -3.89
CA GLY A 34 -20.07 -3.76 -3.36
C GLY A 34 -19.43 -2.69 -4.24
N SER A 35 -18.58 -1.85 -3.65
CA SER A 35 -17.86 -0.78 -4.38
C SER A 35 -16.58 -1.33 -5.02
N GLN A 36 -16.66 -1.78 -6.27
CA GLN A 36 -15.47 -2.27 -7.01
C GLN A 36 -14.35 -1.22 -7.05
N GLY A 37 -14.68 0.05 -7.34
CA GLY A 37 -13.71 1.14 -7.33
C GLY A 37 -13.09 1.38 -5.95
N GLY A 38 -13.87 1.27 -4.87
CA GLY A 38 -13.35 1.39 -3.51
C GLY A 38 -12.40 0.25 -3.14
N VAL A 39 -12.70 -0.98 -3.56
CA VAL A 39 -11.82 -2.14 -3.35
C VAL A 39 -10.52 -2.00 -4.14
N ILE A 40 -10.59 -1.55 -5.40
CA ILE A 40 -9.38 -1.30 -6.21
C ILE A 40 -8.49 -0.25 -5.56
N LEU A 41 -9.07 0.84 -5.06
CA LEU A 41 -8.32 1.88 -4.35
C LEU A 41 -7.67 1.35 -3.06
N LEU A 42 -8.36 0.50 -2.31
CA LEU A 42 -7.77 -0.17 -1.14
C LEU A 42 -6.56 -1.04 -1.52
N LEU A 43 -6.67 -1.82 -2.61
CA LEU A 43 -5.59 -2.69 -3.06
C LEU A 43 -4.37 -1.90 -3.56
N ILE A 44 -4.59 -0.92 -4.42
CA ILE A 44 -3.53 -0.03 -4.92
C ILE A 44 -2.89 0.73 -3.76
N GLY A 45 -3.71 1.24 -2.84
CA GLY A 45 -3.24 1.94 -1.65
C GLY A 45 -2.37 1.06 -0.75
N ALA A 46 -2.81 -0.18 -0.48
CA ALA A 46 -2.04 -1.15 0.29
C ALA A 46 -0.69 -1.47 -0.36
N MET A 47 -0.66 -1.70 -1.67
CA MET A 47 0.59 -1.94 -2.42
C MET A 47 1.54 -0.74 -2.35
N ALA A 48 1.01 0.48 -2.52
CA ALA A 48 1.80 1.70 -2.44
C ALA A 48 2.36 1.93 -1.02
N VAL A 49 1.62 1.58 0.03
CA VAL A 49 2.11 1.61 1.42
C VAL A 49 3.26 0.62 1.60
N VAL A 50 3.12 -0.63 1.14
CA VAL A 50 4.19 -1.65 1.23
C VAL A 50 5.47 -1.17 0.53
N TYR A 51 5.33 -0.60 -0.66
CA TYR A 51 6.44 0.00 -1.40
C TYR A 51 7.04 1.20 -0.66
N GLY A 52 6.20 2.13 -0.18
CA GLY A 52 6.61 3.34 0.53
C GLY A 52 7.29 3.09 1.88
N LEU A 53 6.97 1.96 2.53
CA LEU A 53 7.67 1.48 3.72
C LEU A 53 9.04 0.87 3.40
N GLY A 54 9.41 0.76 2.12
CA GLY A 54 10.68 0.17 1.68
C GLY A 54 10.76 -1.34 1.93
N LEU A 55 9.61 -2.01 2.07
CA LEU A 55 9.54 -3.46 2.33
C LEU A 55 9.90 -4.30 1.10
N THR A 56 9.98 -3.68 -0.07
CA THR A 56 10.39 -4.30 -1.34
C THR A 56 11.90 -4.27 -1.54
N LYS A 57 12.65 -3.59 -0.68
CA LYS A 57 14.11 -3.50 -0.80
C LYS A 57 14.75 -4.82 -0.43
N TYR A 58 15.76 -5.19 -1.21
CA TYR A 58 16.61 -6.33 -0.89
C TYR A 58 17.27 -6.13 0.48
N ARG A 59 17.15 -7.15 1.33
CA ARG A 59 17.88 -7.26 2.59
C ARG A 59 18.64 -8.58 2.55
N PRO A 60 19.97 -8.56 2.47
CA PRO A 60 20.77 -9.78 2.45
C PRO A 60 20.46 -10.62 3.68
N SER A 61 20.38 -11.94 3.49
CA SER A 61 20.33 -12.86 4.61
C SER A 61 21.65 -12.85 5.39
N PRO A 62 21.65 -13.22 6.69
CA PRO A 62 22.88 -13.27 7.49
C PRO A 62 23.99 -14.10 6.84
N SER A 63 23.65 -15.24 6.22
CA SER A 63 24.58 -16.11 5.50
C SER A 63 25.24 -15.44 4.29
N GLU A 64 24.53 -14.55 3.60
CA GLU A 64 25.11 -13.82 2.46
C GLU A 64 26.09 -12.74 2.92
N LEU A 65 25.81 -12.09 4.04
CA LEU A 65 26.73 -11.12 4.65
C LEU A 65 28.04 -11.80 5.08
N GLU A 66 27.95 -12.98 5.70
CA GLU A 66 29.13 -13.77 6.08
C GLU A 66 29.96 -14.22 4.87
N ALA A 67 29.31 -14.54 3.75
CA ALA A 67 30.00 -14.90 2.50
C ALA A 67 30.70 -13.70 1.83
N MET A 68 30.17 -12.49 1.98
CA MET A 68 30.77 -11.26 1.43
C MET A 68 31.98 -10.73 2.22
N HIS A 69 32.16 -11.16 3.47
CA HIS A 69 33.25 -10.74 4.36
C HIS A 69 34.47 -11.68 4.35
N ARG A 70 34.50 -12.69 3.48
CA ARG A 70 35.65 -13.59 3.26
C ARG A 70 36.42 -13.20 2.02
#